data_AF-A0A1N7FAZ6-F1
#
_entry.id   AF-A0A1N7FAZ6-F1
#
_cell.length_a   1.000
_cell.length_b   1.000
_cell.length_c   1.000
_cell.angle_alpha   90.00
_cell.angle_beta   90.00
_cell.angle_gamma   90.00
#
_symmetry.space_group_name_H-M   'P 1'
#
loop_
_entity.id
_entity.type
_entity.pdbx_description
1 polymer ?
#
loop_
_entity_poly.entity_id
_entity_poly.type
_entity_poly.pdbx_seq_one_letter_code
_entity_poly.pdbx_strand_id
1 'polypeptide(L)'
;MVILFVPWLGPMPGMARSYANHVPQVFVSQDDCPRRSQAYLSRYGHLGRKGTLRPHPCCDSIRNALLLTPLHRPLFLGSEIYRGSTYGAWHPLRIPRVSTVIDLVRAMGWLGPEQYRASPRAKPGALTGYHTRAYVDALLDAERLQFASPQTRARHNIGTPSNPIFPEMYRRPATGAGASLLAGELLAGGGVIHSPGGGTHHGMPDRANGFCYLNDVVLAIQSLRRHGARRVAYIDIDAHHADGVEHAFAAEPEVLLISTHEEGRWPRTGALDDRGAGQVYNLPLPRGLSDSEMALVRDQLILPVVARHRPDAIVLQCGADAVEEDPQSRLGLSNGAHWAILRSLQNMAPRLLVLGGGGYNPWTVGRLWAGNWAVLNGYEIPDVLPKAAQAVLGALRWQRPGSPRQIAPEAHWITSMADAPRTGPIRAEIRARIETLLAGRDG
;
A
#
# COMPACT_ATOMS: atom_id res chain seq x y z
N MET A 1 37.38 -40.14 36.66
CA MET A 1 37.20 -40.11 35.21
C MET A 1 37.44 -38.69 34.74
N VAL A 2 38.24 -38.54 33.71
CA VAL A 2 38.98 -37.32 33.29
C VAL A 2 38.10 -36.08 33.11
N ILE A 3 38.57 -34.96 33.68
CA ILE A 3 38.14 -33.59 33.41
C ILE A 3 38.76 -33.16 32.07
N LEU A 4 37.96 -32.62 31.15
CA LEU A 4 38.45 -31.73 30.09
C LEU A 4 37.54 -30.50 29.99
N PHE A 5 38.03 -29.41 30.58
CA PHE A 5 37.65 -28.03 30.28
C PHE A 5 38.22 -27.66 28.90
N VAL A 6 37.40 -27.05 28.05
CA VAL A 6 37.86 -26.34 26.84
C VAL A 6 37.37 -24.89 26.94
N PRO A 7 38.23 -23.89 26.73
CA PRO A 7 37.99 -22.53 27.19
C PRO A 7 37.15 -21.71 26.21
N TRP A 8 36.41 -20.79 26.83
CA TRP A 8 35.66 -19.70 26.26
C TRP A 8 36.59 -18.75 25.49
N LEU A 9 36.43 -18.68 24.16
CA LEU A 9 37.01 -17.64 23.31
C LEU A 9 35.96 -16.56 23.11
N GLY A 10 36.10 -15.45 23.84
CA GLY A 10 35.29 -14.25 23.63
C GLY A 10 35.59 -13.60 22.28
N PRO A 11 34.61 -12.93 21.64
CA PRO A 11 34.86 -12.20 20.41
C PRO A 11 35.56 -10.86 20.68
N MET A 12 36.63 -10.60 19.92
CA MET A 12 37.33 -9.32 19.85
C MET A 12 36.48 -8.19 19.24
N PRO A 13 36.76 -6.91 19.57
CA PRO A 13 35.92 -5.78 19.24
C PRO A 13 36.27 -5.16 17.87
N GLY A 14 35.24 -4.78 17.09
CA GLY A 14 35.47 -3.94 15.92
C GLY A 14 34.29 -3.90 14.94
N MET A 15 33.70 -2.72 14.79
CA MET A 15 32.71 -2.33 13.77
C MET A 15 31.31 -2.97 13.86
N ALA A 16 30.55 -2.56 14.88
CA ALA A 16 29.12 -2.36 14.73
C ALA A 16 28.84 -0.85 14.61
N ARG A 17 28.71 -0.33 13.37
CA ARG A 17 28.11 0.99 13.18
C ARG A 17 26.59 0.84 13.34
N SER A 18 26.11 1.31 14.48
CA SER A 18 24.71 1.61 14.76
C SER A 18 24.17 2.56 13.67
N TYR A 19 23.28 2.07 12.82
CA TYR A 19 22.34 2.91 12.08
C TYR A 19 21.08 3.08 12.92
N ALA A 20 21.18 3.89 13.98
CA ALA A 20 20.02 4.44 14.64
C ALA A 20 19.41 5.52 13.73
N ASN A 21 18.61 5.10 12.74
CA ASN A 21 17.75 6.03 12.03
C ASN A 21 16.66 6.50 13.00
N HIS A 22 16.78 7.75 13.45
CA HIS A 22 15.68 8.48 14.05
C HIS A 22 14.52 8.50 13.06
N VAL A 23 13.49 7.71 13.33
CA VAL A 23 12.19 7.80 12.66
C VAL A 23 11.52 9.07 13.18
N PRO A 24 11.26 10.10 12.36
CA PRO A 24 10.50 11.25 12.82
C PRO A 24 9.09 10.77 13.19
N GLN A 25 8.71 11.00 14.44
CA GLN A 25 7.34 10.79 14.88
C GLN A 25 6.45 11.81 14.18
N VAL A 26 5.40 11.36 13.49
CA VAL A 26 4.35 12.25 13.02
C VAL A 26 3.62 12.79 14.26
N PHE A 27 3.76 14.08 14.51
CA PHE A 27 3.01 14.80 15.53
C PHE A 27 1.69 15.25 14.91
N VAL A 28 0.59 14.70 15.41
CA VAL A 28 -0.74 15.32 15.30
C VAL A 28 -1.16 15.66 16.73
N SER A 29 -0.75 16.84 17.18
CA SER A 29 -1.29 17.59 18.32
C SER A 29 -0.75 19.01 18.15
N GLN A 30 -1.61 20.02 18.16
CA GLN A 30 -1.21 21.42 18.04
C GLN A 30 -0.58 21.98 19.33
N ASP A 31 -0.48 21.20 20.39
CA ASP A 31 0.11 21.63 21.66
C ASP A 31 1.13 20.58 22.14
N ASP A 32 2.42 20.83 21.87
CA ASP A 32 3.56 20.60 22.78
C ASP A 32 4.90 20.66 22.02
N CYS A 33 5.62 21.78 22.18
CA CYS A 33 7.00 21.94 21.71
C CYS A 33 7.96 21.88 22.91
N PRO A 34 8.88 20.89 23.01
CA PRO A 34 9.86 20.86 24.09
C PRO A 34 11.00 21.86 23.81
N ARG A 35 11.18 22.80 24.74
CA ARG A 35 12.29 23.76 24.79
C ARG A 35 13.65 23.04 24.87
N ARG A 36 14.34 22.86 23.74
CA ARG A 36 15.78 22.56 23.72
C ARG A 36 16.48 23.25 22.56
N SER A 37 16.88 24.50 22.76
CA SER A 37 17.96 25.14 21.99
C SER A 37 18.45 26.45 22.65
N GLN A 38 18.87 26.38 23.91
CA GLN A 38 19.49 27.54 24.59
C GLN A 38 21.02 27.64 24.38
N ALA A 39 21.58 26.96 23.37
CA ALA A 39 23.03 26.93 23.14
C ALA A 39 23.50 27.54 21.80
N TYR A 40 22.63 28.22 21.03
CA TYR A 40 23.02 28.79 19.73
C TYR A 40 22.88 30.32 19.61
N LEU A 41 22.50 31.01 20.70
CA LEU A 41 22.23 32.46 20.70
C LEU A 41 23.17 33.25 21.62
N SER A 42 24.49 33.07 21.49
CA SER A 42 25.48 33.90 22.21
C SER A 42 26.40 34.77 21.33
N ARG A 43 26.14 34.92 20.01
CA ARG A 43 27.06 35.68 19.14
C ARG A 43 26.54 36.89 18.38
N TYR A 44 25.25 37.23 18.44
CA TYR A 44 24.77 38.48 17.83
C TYR A 44 23.68 39.11 18.70
N GLY A 45 24.11 39.81 19.75
CA GLY A 45 23.24 40.67 20.55
C GLY A 45 23.22 42.08 19.97
N HIS A 46 22.09 42.48 19.36
CA HIS A 46 21.71 43.88 19.33
C HIS A 46 20.38 44.03 20.08
N LEU A 47 20.45 44.76 21.19
CA LEU A 47 19.31 45.18 22.02
C LEU A 47 18.52 46.26 21.27
N GLY A 48 17.30 45.92 20.85
CA GLY A 48 16.27 46.87 20.42
C GLY A 48 15.04 46.76 21.31
N ARG A 49 14.74 47.81 22.08
CA ARG A 49 13.56 47.93 22.96
C ARG A 49 12.28 48.14 22.15
N LYS A 50 11.35 47.19 22.22
CA LYS A 50 9.90 47.33 22.55
C LYS A 50 9.18 46.03 22.21
N GLY A 51 8.48 45.49 23.20
CA GLY A 51 7.86 44.18 23.16
C GLY A 51 6.81 44.03 22.06
N THR A 52 7.02 43.04 21.20
CA THR A 52 6.04 42.04 20.76
C THR A 52 6.87 40.89 20.18
N LEU A 53 6.81 39.70 20.78
CA LEU A 53 7.33 38.48 20.16
C LEU A 53 6.42 38.15 18.98
N ARG A 54 6.79 38.60 17.77
CA ARG A 54 6.22 38.05 16.54
C ARG A 54 6.85 36.67 16.33
N PRO A 55 6.07 35.61 16.02
CA PRO A 55 6.64 34.32 15.69
C PRO A 55 7.57 34.46 14.48
N HIS A 56 8.79 33.95 14.58
CA HIS A 56 9.76 33.97 13.49
C HIS A 56 9.18 33.19 12.28
N PRO A 57 9.06 33.79 11.08
CA PRO A 57 8.41 33.13 9.94
C PRO A 57 9.20 31.94 9.35
N CYS A 58 10.33 31.53 9.91
CA CYS A 58 11.35 30.82 9.13
C CYS A 58 11.09 29.31 9.01
N CYS A 59 10.68 28.61 10.08
CA CYS A 59 10.57 27.14 10.01
C CYS A 59 9.32 26.65 9.27
N ASP A 60 8.16 27.24 9.53
CA ASP A 60 6.91 26.79 8.89
C ASP A 60 6.82 27.23 7.43
N SER A 61 7.35 28.41 7.07
CA SER A 61 7.39 28.84 5.67
C SER A 61 8.37 28.01 4.84
N ILE A 62 9.55 27.67 5.37
CA ILE A 62 10.51 26.81 4.68
C ILE A 62 9.98 25.38 4.58
N ARG A 63 9.38 24.84 5.65
CA ARG A 63 8.76 23.50 5.61
C ARG A 63 7.61 23.46 4.60
N ASN A 64 6.74 24.47 4.57
CA ASN A 64 5.66 24.55 3.60
C ASN A 64 6.19 24.71 2.16
N ALA A 65 7.23 25.52 1.95
CA ALA A 65 7.85 25.68 0.63
C ALA A 65 8.50 24.37 0.13
N LEU A 66 9.14 23.61 1.01
CA LEU A 66 9.72 22.29 0.69
C LEU A 66 8.63 21.25 0.39
N LEU A 67 7.53 21.23 1.14
CA LEU A 67 6.39 20.31 0.89
C LEU A 67 5.68 20.61 -0.43
N LEU A 68 5.65 21.88 -0.86
CA LEU A 68 5.02 22.30 -2.11
C LEU A 68 5.93 22.11 -3.34
N THR A 69 7.19 21.72 -3.15
CA THR A 69 8.08 21.37 -4.27
C THR A 69 7.76 19.95 -4.75
N PRO A 70 7.53 19.73 -6.05
CA PRO A 70 7.27 18.38 -6.58
C PRO A 70 8.43 17.42 -6.31
N LEU A 71 8.12 16.16 -6.02
CA LEU A 71 9.16 15.13 -5.91
C LEU A 71 9.79 14.89 -7.30
N HIS A 72 11.10 15.12 -7.41
CA HIS A 72 11.85 14.91 -8.66
C HIS A 72 12.11 13.44 -8.99
N ARG A 73 12.00 12.55 -8.00
CA ARG A 73 12.12 11.09 -8.16
C ARG A 73 11.04 10.40 -7.34
N PRO A 74 10.55 9.23 -7.78
CA PRO A 74 9.62 8.45 -6.97
C PRO A 74 10.21 8.13 -5.59
N LEU A 75 9.37 8.14 -4.55
CA LEU A 75 9.73 7.65 -3.21
C LEU A 75 9.15 6.25 -2.98
N PHE A 76 9.87 5.45 -2.21
CA PHE A 76 9.45 4.14 -1.74
C PHE A 76 9.22 4.19 -0.23
N LEU A 77 7.97 3.99 0.21
CA LEU A 77 7.65 3.88 1.64
C LEU A 77 7.72 2.41 2.07
N GLY A 78 8.61 2.11 3.03
CA GLY A 78 8.82 0.74 3.50
C GLY A 78 9.07 0.66 5.00
N SER A 79 8.90 -0.54 5.58
CA SER A 79 9.20 -0.78 6.99
C SER A 79 9.58 -2.24 7.22
N GLU A 80 10.49 -2.46 8.16
CA GLU A 80 10.90 -3.82 8.56
C GLU A 80 9.86 -4.52 9.44
N ILE A 81 8.79 -3.83 9.90
CA ILE A 81 7.67 -4.50 10.60
C ILE A 81 7.03 -5.59 9.73
N TYR A 82 7.12 -5.46 8.41
CA TYR A 82 6.58 -6.47 7.50
C TYR A 82 7.44 -7.74 7.43
N ARG A 83 8.69 -7.68 7.93
CA ARG A 83 9.61 -8.81 8.03
C ARG A 83 9.42 -9.49 9.39
N GLY A 84 8.86 -10.69 9.38
CA GLY A 84 8.68 -11.51 10.59
C GLY A 84 7.29 -11.44 11.22
N SER A 85 6.57 -10.31 11.09
CA SER A 85 5.17 -10.22 11.49
C SER A 85 4.29 -11.12 10.60
N THR A 86 3.50 -12.01 11.21
CA THR A 86 2.71 -13.02 10.51
C THR A 86 1.30 -13.14 11.06
N TYR A 87 0.32 -13.35 10.18
CA TYR A 87 -1.09 -13.57 10.52
C TYR A 87 -1.33 -14.98 11.13
N GLY A 88 -0.26 -15.75 11.35
CA GLY A 88 -0.30 -17.11 11.87
C GLY A 88 -0.21 -18.18 10.77
N ALA A 89 0.13 -19.40 11.17
CA ALA A 89 0.50 -20.49 10.25
C ALA A 89 -0.61 -20.92 9.26
N TRP A 90 -1.87 -20.61 9.56
CA TRP A 90 -3.02 -21.03 8.77
C TRP A 90 -3.52 -19.95 7.80
N HIS A 91 -3.18 -18.68 8.05
CA HIS A 91 -3.76 -17.55 7.35
C HIS A 91 -3.12 -17.35 5.97
N PRO A 92 -3.86 -17.00 4.90
CA PRO A 92 -3.28 -16.75 3.57
C PRO A 92 -2.14 -15.73 3.56
N LEU A 93 -2.24 -14.68 4.38
CA LEU A 93 -1.21 -13.63 4.54
C LEU A 93 0.00 -14.01 5.41
N ARG A 94 0.22 -15.30 5.70
CA ARG A 94 1.43 -15.76 6.43
C ARG A 94 2.73 -15.63 5.64
N ILE A 95 2.62 -15.42 4.33
CA ILE A 95 3.75 -15.37 3.41
C ILE A 95 4.48 -14.01 3.50
N PRO A 96 5.80 -13.98 3.21
CA PRO A 96 6.51 -12.72 3.03
C PRO A 96 6.02 -12.02 1.75
N ARG A 97 5.80 -10.70 1.84
CA ARG A 97 5.26 -9.87 0.75
C ARG A 97 6.10 -8.60 0.58
N VAL A 98 5.86 -7.62 1.44
CA VAL A 98 6.54 -6.31 1.39
C VAL A 98 8.06 -6.43 1.59
N SER A 99 8.50 -7.29 2.51
CA SER A 99 9.94 -7.53 2.72
C SER A 99 10.59 -8.12 1.47
N THR A 100 9.90 -9.01 0.75
CA THR A 100 10.36 -9.58 -0.52
C THR A 100 10.55 -8.49 -1.56
N VAL A 101 9.60 -7.55 -1.67
CA VAL A 101 9.72 -6.42 -2.60
C VAL A 101 10.94 -5.58 -2.26
N ILE A 102 11.10 -5.20 -0.98
CA ILE A 102 12.23 -4.38 -0.52
C ILE A 102 13.57 -5.06 -0.86
N ASP A 103 13.69 -6.35 -0.57
CA ASP A 103 14.92 -7.11 -0.84
C ASP A 103 15.16 -7.26 -2.33
N LEU A 104 14.12 -7.50 -3.12
CA LEU A 104 14.21 -7.66 -4.56
C LEU A 104 14.63 -6.37 -5.25
N VAL A 105 13.99 -5.23 -4.93
CA VAL A 105 14.39 -3.93 -5.54
C VAL A 105 15.80 -3.51 -5.12
N ARG A 106 16.25 -3.86 -3.90
CA ARG A 106 17.63 -3.65 -3.47
C ARG A 106 18.60 -4.56 -4.22
N ALA A 107 18.27 -5.84 -4.38
CA ALA A 107 19.08 -6.81 -5.11
C ALA A 107 19.20 -6.48 -6.61
N MET A 108 18.22 -5.76 -7.16
CA MET A 108 18.28 -5.18 -8.51
C MET A 108 19.12 -3.89 -8.59
N GLY A 109 19.53 -3.31 -7.47
CA GLY A 109 20.21 -2.00 -7.43
C GLY A 109 19.29 -0.80 -7.69
N TRP A 110 17.96 -1.00 -7.60
CA TRP A 110 16.96 0.01 -7.98
C TRP A 110 16.51 0.92 -6.82
N LEU A 111 16.91 0.63 -5.58
CA LEU A 111 16.45 1.35 -4.40
C LEU A 111 17.62 1.96 -3.62
N GLY A 112 17.87 3.25 -3.86
CA GLY A 112 18.85 4.04 -3.13
C GLY A 112 18.32 4.68 -1.83
N PRO A 113 19.21 5.16 -0.95
CA PRO A 113 18.84 5.78 0.32
C PRO A 113 18.00 7.06 0.15
N GLU A 114 18.18 7.78 -0.96
CA GLU A 114 17.43 9.01 -1.25
C GLU A 114 15.95 8.76 -1.58
N GLN A 115 15.60 7.57 -2.08
CA GLN A 115 14.23 7.21 -2.46
C GLN A 115 13.50 6.45 -1.36
N TYR A 116 14.23 5.73 -0.50
CA TYR A 116 13.62 5.01 0.61
C TYR A 116 13.20 5.95 1.75
N ARG A 117 11.98 5.82 2.23
CA ARG A 117 11.50 6.47 3.46
C ARG A 117 10.87 5.41 4.36
N ALA A 118 11.22 5.46 5.65
CA ALA A 118 10.64 4.57 6.62
C ALA A 118 9.18 4.94 6.89
N SER A 119 8.27 3.98 6.75
CA SER A 119 6.86 4.17 7.07
C SER A 119 6.70 4.40 8.58
N PRO A 120 6.12 5.53 9.02
CA PRO A 120 5.83 5.75 10.42
C PRO A 120 4.64 4.89 10.84
N ARG A 121 4.54 4.57 12.12
CA ARG A 121 3.33 3.99 12.70
C ARG A 121 2.34 5.09 13.04
N ALA A 122 1.12 5.03 12.49
CA ALA A 122 0.05 5.96 12.83
C ALA A 122 -0.28 5.88 14.32
N LYS A 123 -0.45 7.05 14.96
CA LYS A 123 -0.96 7.16 16.32
C LYS A 123 -2.48 6.97 16.32
N PRO A 124 -3.10 6.46 17.40
CA PRO A 124 -4.55 6.24 17.47
C PRO A 124 -5.40 7.44 17.02
N GLY A 125 -5.05 8.66 17.45
CA GLY A 125 -5.78 9.87 17.07
C GLY A 125 -5.82 10.12 15.56
N ALA A 126 -4.75 9.79 14.83
CA ALA A 126 -4.72 9.95 13.37
C ALA A 126 -5.62 8.95 12.63
N LEU A 127 -5.97 7.82 13.25
CA LEU A 127 -6.85 6.80 12.68
C LEU A 127 -8.33 7.17 12.83
N THR A 128 -8.66 8.03 13.81
CA THR A 128 -10.04 8.41 14.13
C THR A 128 -10.69 9.36 13.12
N GLY A 129 -9.97 9.76 12.06
CA GLY A 129 -10.54 10.46 10.92
C GLY A 129 -11.44 9.57 10.04
N TYR A 130 -11.40 8.25 10.22
CA TYR A 130 -12.28 7.29 9.55
C TYR A 130 -12.76 6.19 10.49
N HIS A 131 -11.84 5.60 11.27
CA HIS A 131 -12.20 4.55 12.20
C HIS A 131 -12.82 5.11 13.48
N THR A 132 -13.76 4.38 14.07
CA THR A 132 -14.30 4.81 15.36
C THR A 132 -13.23 4.70 16.45
N ARG A 133 -13.31 5.56 17.47
CA ARG A 133 -12.43 5.46 18.64
C ARG A 133 -12.54 4.10 19.33
N ALA A 134 -13.77 3.60 19.51
CA ALA A 134 -14.04 2.31 20.14
C ALA A 134 -13.36 1.14 19.39
N TYR A 135 -13.39 1.16 18.06
CA TYR A 135 -12.74 0.14 17.26
C TYR A 135 -11.22 0.20 17.33
N VAL A 136 -10.63 1.40 17.30
CA VAL A 136 -9.18 1.58 17.45
C VAL A 136 -8.71 1.10 18.84
N ASP A 137 -9.45 1.43 19.89
CA ASP A 137 -9.17 0.97 21.25
C ASP A 137 -9.28 -0.57 21.34
N ALA A 138 -10.29 -1.16 20.68
CA ALA A 138 -10.44 -2.62 20.61
C ALA A 138 -9.27 -3.33 19.88
N LEU A 139 -8.71 -2.73 18.82
CA LEU A 139 -7.52 -3.28 18.13
C LEU A 139 -6.28 -3.25 19.03
N LEU A 140 -6.08 -2.14 19.75
CA LEU A 140 -4.99 -1.98 20.71
C LEU A 140 -5.08 -3.02 21.83
N ASP A 141 -6.27 -3.19 22.40
CA ASP A 141 -6.51 -4.17 23.46
C ASP A 141 -6.37 -5.60 22.96
N ALA A 142 -6.89 -5.92 21.77
CA ALA A 142 -6.76 -7.25 21.19
C ALA A 142 -5.31 -7.65 20.93
N GLU A 143 -4.47 -6.72 20.44
CA GLU A 143 -3.04 -6.97 20.31
C GLU A 143 -2.35 -7.10 21.68
N ARG A 144 -2.65 -6.22 22.63
CA ARG A 144 -2.00 -6.21 23.95
C ARG A 144 -2.34 -7.46 24.76
N LEU A 145 -3.60 -7.88 24.74
CA LEU A 145 -4.10 -9.03 25.49
C LEU A 145 -3.94 -10.34 24.73
N GLN A 146 -3.65 -10.28 23.42
CA GLN A 146 -3.73 -11.42 22.51
C GLN A 146 -5.07 -12.17 22.62
N PHE A 147 -6.15 -11.41 22.85
CA PHE A 147 -7.49 -11.92 23.11
C PHE A 147 -8.56 -10.88 22.75
N ALA A 148 -9.71 -11.35 22.24
CA ALA A 148 -10.91 -10.54 22.08
C ALA A 148 -12.09 -11.26 22.71
N SER A 149 -12.86 -10.54 23.52
CA SER A 149 -14.09 -11.06 24.12
C SER A 149 -15.12 -11.42 23.04
N PRO A 150 -16.12 -12.27 23.34
CA PRO A 150 -17.22 -12.54 22.42
C PRO A 150 -17.92 -11.26 21.92
N GLN A 151 -18.06 -10.26 22.79
CA GLN A 151 -18.67 -8.97 22.47
C GLN A 151 -17.80 -8.16 21.50
N THR A 152 -16.49 -8.05 21.77
CA THR A 152 -15.53 -7.39 20.88
C THR A 152 -15.49 -8.09 19.51
N ARG A 153 -15.46 -9.43 19.51
CA ARG A 153 -15.48 -10.23 18.28
C ARG A 153 -16.75 -9.99 17.48
N ALA A 154 -17.92 -10.03 18.11
CA ALA A 154 -19.20 -9.84 17.44
C ALA A 154 -19.35 -8.43 16.85
N ARG A 155 -18.93 -7.39 17.59
CA ARG A 155 -19.04 -5.99 17.14
C ARG A 155 -18.01 -5.64 16.08
N HIS A 156 -16.74 -5.91 16.36
CA HIS A 156 -15.61 -5.40 15.58
C HIS A 156 -15.02 -6.43 14.62
N ASN A 157 -15.56 -7.66 14.60
CA ASN A 157 -15.11 -8.75 13.75
C ASN A 157 -13.62 -9.10 13.94
N ILE A 158 -13.09 -8.91 15.16
CA ILE A 158 -11.71 -9.21 15.56
C ILE A 158 -11.63 -10.62 16.18
N GLY A 159 -10.59 -11.37 15.82
CA GLY A 159 -10.37 -12.74 16.32
C GLY A 159 -11.14 -13.81 15.56
N THR A 160 -11.65 -13.49 14.37
CA THR A 160 -12.27 -14.45 13.46
C THR A 160 -11.22 -15.14 12.58
N PRO A 161 -11.54 -16.23 11.86
CA PRO A 161 -10.60 -16.87 10.96
C PRO A 161 -10.03 -15.92 9.89
N SER A 162 -10.85 -14.98 9.40
CA SER A 162 -10.42 -13.96 8.45
C SER A 162 -9.66 -12.82 9.13
N ASN A 163 -10.02 -12.41 10.33
CA ASN A 163 -9.32 -11.33 11.03
C ASN A 163 -8.73 -11.86 12.34
N PRO A 164 -7.70 -12.73 12.28
CA PRO A 164 -7.17 -13.39 13.46
C PRO A 164 -6.53 -12.40 14.44
N ILE A 165 -6.33 -12.85 15.68
CA ILE A 165 -5.46 -12.14 16.62
C ILE A 165 -4.06 -12.71 16.47
N PHE A 166 -3.08 -11.82 16.33
CA PHE A 166 -1.67 -12.19 16.24
C PHE A 166 -0.79 -11.06 16.81
N PRO A 167 0.48 -11.33 17.14
CA PRO A 167 1.42 -10.28 17.52
C PRO A 167 1.52 -9.23 16.42
N GLU A 168 1.37 -7.95 16.77
CA GLU A 168 1.42 -6.81 15.81
C GLU A 168 0.18 -6.64 14.91
N MET A 169 -0.94 -7.28 15.23
CA MET A 169 -2.21 -7.13 14.49
C MET A 169 -2.74 -5.68 14.42
N TYR A 170 -2.35 -4.81 15.34
CA TYR A 170 -2.56 -3.35 15.27
C TYR A 170 -1.33 -2.65 14.70
N ARG A 171 -0.13 -2.92 15.24
CA ARG A 171 1.10 -2.16 14.89
C ARG A 171 1.46 -2.30 13.41
N ARG A 172 1.25 -3.46 12.80
CA ARG A 172 1.51 -3.73 11.37
C ARG A 172 0.58 -2.90 10.47
N PRO A 173 -0.76 -3.02 10.51
CA PRO A 173 -1.63 -2.17 9.70
C PRO A 173 -1.55 -0.69 10.06
N ALA A 174 -1.28 -0.32 11.33
CA ALA A 174 -1.04 1.08 11.70
C ALA A 174 0.21 1.67 11.04
N THR A 175 1.20 0.83 10.69
CA THR A 175 2.37 1.26 9.91
C THR A 175 2.03 1.48 8.44
N GLY A 176 1.15 0.66 7.86
CA GLY A 176 0.57 0.92 6.53
C GLY A 176 -0.24 2.21 6.50
N ALA A 177 -1.12 2.41 7.48
CA ALA A 177 -1.88 3.66 7.65
C ALA A 177 -0.98 4.89 7.80
N GLY A 178 0.10 4.79 8.57
CA GLY A 178 1.06 5.88 8.72
C GLY A 178 1.83 6.19 7.43
N ALA A 179 2.17 5.16 6.63
CA ALA A 179 2.74 5.34 5.29
C ALA A 179 1.76 6.11 4.38
N SER A 180 0.49 5.72 4.37
CA SER A 180 -0.56 6.31 3.54
C SER A 180 -0.88 7.76 3.93
N LEU A 181 -0.89 8.07 5.23
CA LEU A 181 -0.99 9.44 5.73
C LEU A 181 0.22 10.29 5.31
N LEU A 182 1.43 9.77 5.51
CA LEU A 182 2.68 10.43 5.12
C LEU A 182 2.75 10.66 3.60
N ALA A 183 2.28 9.70 2.80
CA ALA A 183 2.24 9.84 1.35
C ALA A 183 1.41 11.05 0.92
N GLY A 184 0.24 11.26 1.54
CA GLY A 184 -0.58 12.45 1.26
C GLY A 184 0.11 13.76 1.60
N GLU A 185 0.90 13.82 2.69
CA GLU A 185 1.72 14.99 3.05
C GLU A 185 2.84 15.23 2.03
N LEU A 186 3.61 14.18 1.72
CA LEU A 186 4.77 14.27 0.81
C LEU A 186 4.38 14.55 -0.65
N LEU A 187 3.14 14.22 -1.04
CA LEU A 187 2.61 14.50 -2.37
C LEU A 187 1.96 15.90 -2.47
N ALA A 188 2.04 16.76 -1.45
CA ALA A 188 1.43 18.09 -1.49
C ALA A 188 1.85 18.89 -2.74
N GLY A 189 3.15 18.92 -3.04
CA GLY A 189 3.76 19.54 -4.22
C GLY A 189 3.68 18.74 -5.53
N GLY A 190 3.18 17.50 -5.50
CA GLY A 190 3.21 16.59 -6.65
C GLY A 190 4.33 15.55 -6.60
N GLY A 191 4.28 14.60 -7.53
CA GLY A 191 5.24 13.51 -7.65
C GLY A 191 4.63 12.12 -7.49
N VAL A 192 5.50 11.15 -7.20
CA VAL A 192 5.14 9.72 -7.21
C VAL A 192 5.63 9.03 -5.94
N ILE A 193 4.76 8.22 -5.34
CA ILE A 193 5.10 7.37 -4.20
C ILE A 193 4.62 5.94 -4.44
N HIS A 194 5.46 4.97 -4.12
CA HIS A 194 5.08 3.55 -4.02
C HIS A 194 5.12 3.11 -2.56
N SER A 195 3.98 2.60 -2.05
CA SER A 195 3.83 2.06 -0.70
C SER A 195 3.25 0.64 -0.79
N PRO A 196 4.10 -0.39 -1.05
CA PRO A 196 3.63 -1.76 -1.21
C PRO A 196 3.02 -2.37 0.06
N GLY A 197 3.26 -1.75 1.22
CA GLY A 197 2.68 -2.18 2.49
C GLY A 197 1.28 -1.63 2.80
N GLY A 198 0.72 -0.78 1.93
CA GLY A 198 -0.65 -0.28 2.01
C GLY A 198 -1.61 -1.02 1.07
N GLY A 199 -2.82 -0.48 0.90
CA GLY A 199 -3.85 -1.04 0.03
C GLY A 199 -4.87 -1.94 0.75
N THR A 200 -5.05 -1.79 2.06
CA THR A 200 -6.02 -2.58 2.85
C THR A 200 -7.45 -2.05 2.68
N HIS A 201 -7.97 -2.16 1.46
CA HIS A 201 -9.20 -1.55 0.97
C HIS A 201 -10.52 -2.06 1.58
N HIS A 202 -10.51 -3.20 2.29
CA HIS A 202 -11.72 -3.76 2.90
C HIS A 202 -12.05 -3.18 4.27
N GLY A 203 -11.10 -2.50 4.92
CA GLY A 203 -11.27 -2.03 6.30
C GLY A 203 -12.50 -1.13 6.44
N MET A 204 -13.34 -1.40 7.44
CA MET A 204 -14.58 -0.65 7.69
C MET A 204 -14.40 0.30 8.89
N PRO A 205 -15.31 1.29 9.09
CA PRO A 205 -15.15 2.27 10.16
C PRO A 205 -15.09 1.66 11.58
N ASP A 206 -15.97 0.69 11.87
CA ASP A 206 -16.11 0.09 13.22
C ASP A 206 -15.79 -1.41 13.24
N ARG A 207 -15.18 -1.99 12.21
CA ARG A 207 -14.86 -3.44 12.18
C ARG A 207 -13.74 -3.80 11.21
N ALA A 208 -13.04 -4.90 11.53
CA ALA A 208 -12.13 -5.56 10.59
C ALA A 208 -12.92 -6.30 9.50
N ASN A 209 -12.37 -6.40 8.30
CA ASN A 209 -13.03 -7.05 7.17
C ASN A 209 -11.99 -7.49 6.14
N GLY A 210 -12.11 -8.70 5.58
CA GLY A 210 -11.23 -9.16 4.50
C GLY A 210 -9.73 -9.05 4.79
N PHE A 211 -9.29 -9.44 5.98
CA PHE A 211 -7.88 -9.35 6.41
C PHE A 211 -7.38 -7.91 6.68
N CYS A 212 -8.24 -6.90 6.50
CA CYS A 212 -7.95 -5.48 6.65
C CYS A 212 -8.49 -4.97 8.00
N TYR A 213 -7.58 -4.60 8.89
CA TYR A 213 -7.94 -4.03 10.20
C TYR A 213 -8.09 -2.51 10.16
N LEU A 214 -7.29 -1.83 9.34
CA LEU A 214 -7.39 -0.39 9.11
C LEU A 214 -7.58 -0.18 7.61
N ASN A 215 -8.22 0.91 7.19
CA ASN A 215 -8.34 1.27 5.79
C ASN A 215 -7.33 2.38 5.49
N ASP A 216 -6.10 1.99 5.15
CA ASP A 216 -5.05 2.96 4.86
C ASP A 216 -5.32 3.75 3.57
N VAL A 217 -6.09 3.18 2.65
CA VAL A 217 -6.52 3.84 1.41
C VAL A 217 -7.40 5.05 1.69
N VAL A 218 -8.41 4.89 2.54
CA VAL A 218 -9.28 6.00 2.96
C VAL A 218 -8.46 7.10 3.64
N LEU A 219 -7.53 6.71 4.50
CA LEU A 219 -6.64 7.66 5.18
C LEU A 219 -5.69 8.38 4.21
N ALA A 220 -5.19 7.70 3.16
CA ALA A 220 -4.42 8.33 2.08
C ALA A 220 -5.25 9.39 1.34
N ILE A 221 -6.46 9.05 0.90
CA ILE A 221 -7.35 9.97 0.18
C ILE A 221 -7.67 11.20 1.05
N GLN A 222 -8.01 10.98 2.32
CA GLN A 222 -8.22 12.09 3.26
C GLN A 222 -6.96 12.95 3.45
N SER A 223 -5.77 12.32 3.50
CA SER A 223 -4.51 13.06 3.62
C SER A 223 -4.20 13.89 2.37
N LEU A 224 -4.39 13.33 1.18
CA LEU A 224 -4.25 14.05 -0.09
C LEU A 224 -5.21 15.25 -0.15
N ARG A 225 -6.47 15.08 0.26
CA ARG A 225 -7.45 16.18 0.34
C ARG A 225 -7.02 17.29 1.31
N ARG A 226 -6.54 16.93 2.50
CA ARG A 226 -5.98 17.89 3.45
C ARG A 226 -4.78 18.66 2.89
N HIS A 227 -4.04 18.07 1.96
CA HIS A 227 -2.87 18.66 1.31
C HIS A 227 -3.16 19.17 -0.11
N GLY A 228 -4.42 19.52 -0.40
CA GLY A 228 -4.78 20.33 -1.57
C GLY A 228 -5.19 19.55 -2.83
N ALA A 229 -5.34 18.22 -2.77
CA ALA A 229 -5.98 17.47 -3.86
C ALA A 229 -7.51 17.52 -3.71
N ARG A 230 -8.20 18.30 -4.53
CA ARG A 230 -9.67 18.41 -4.44
C ARG A 230 -10.35 17.19 -5.07
N ARG A 231 -9.94 16.84 -6.29
CA ARG A 231 -10.40 15.67 -7.04
C ARG A 231 -9.41 14.52 -6.89
N VAL A 232 -9.87 13.38 -6.42
CA VAL A 232 -9.02 12.19 -6.24
C VAL A 232 -9.62 11.04 -7.02
N ALA A 233 -8.84 10.41 -7.90
CA ALA A 233 -9.24 9.17 -8.56
C ALA A 233 -8.61 7.98 -7.81
N TYR A 234 -9.46 7.11 -7.28
CA TYR A 234 -9.07 5.81 -6.76
C TYR A 234 -9.33 4.74 -7.83
N ILE A 235 -8.27 4.08 -8.28
CA ILE A 235 -8.34 2.99 -9.24
C ILE A 235 -7.86 1.72 -8.56
N ASP A 236 -8.71 0.71 -8.53
CA ASP A 236 -8.48 -0.56 -7.87
C ASP A 236 -8.50 -1.71 -8.88
N ILE A 237 -7.35 -2.37 -9.03
CA ILE A 237 -7.18 -3.54 -9.90
C ILE A 237 -6.87 -4.81 -9.10
N ASP A 238 -7.23 -4.84 -7.81
CA ASP A 238 -7.32 -6.05 -7.01
C ASP A 238 -8.41 -6.98 -7.55
N ALA A 239 -8.27 -8.28 -7.33
CA ALA A 239 -9.31 -9.22 -7.71
C ALA A 239 -10.60 -9.10 -6.88
N HIS A 240 -10.57 -8.42 -5.73
CA HIS A 240 -11.70 -8.25 -4.83
C HIS A 240 -12.23 -6.82 -4.87
N HIS A 241 -13.55 -6.66 -4.82
CA HIS A 241 -14.17 -5.34 -4.79
C HIS A 241 -13.75 -4.53 -3.55
N ALA A 242 -13.41 -3.26 -3.75
CA ALA A 242 -12.95 -2.31 -2.74
C ALA A 242 -14.05 -1.77 -1.82
N ASP A 243 -14.84 -2.67 -1.22
CA ASP A 243 -16.05 -2.38 -0.45
C ASP A 243 -15.85 -1.34 0.67
N GLY A 244 -14.73 -1.36 1.39
CA GLY A 244 -14.44 -0.40 2.45
C GLY A 244 -14.17 1.02 1.94
N VAL A 245 -13.51 1.14 0.78
CA VAL A 245 -13.24 2.43 0.13
C VAL A 245 -14.51 3.00 -0.50
N GLU A 246 -15.29 2.15 -1.17
CA GLU A 246 -16.58 2.55 -1.71
C GLU A 246 -17.55 2.99 -0.60
N HIS A 247 -17.64 2.24 0.50
CA HIS A 247 -18.42 2.64 1.66
C HIS A 247 -18.05 4.05 2.18
N ALA A 248 -16.77 4.42 2.12
CA ALA A 248 -16.31 5.72 2.60
C ALA A 248 -16.63 6.89 1.66
N PHE A 249 -16.74 6.65 0.35
CA PHE A 249 -16.74 7.71 -0.66
C PHE A 249 -17.85 7.61 -1.72
N ALA A 250 -18.76 6.64 -1.64
CA ALA A 250 -19.85 6.50 -2.62
C ALA A 250 -20.70 7.77 -2.76
N ALA A 251 -20.85 8.55 -1.69
CA ALA A 251 -21.59 9.83 -1.69
C ALA A 251 -20.73 11.07 -2.02
N GLU A 252 -19.44 10.91 -2.34
CA GLU A 252 -18.48 12.00 -2.55
C GLU A 252 -18.12 12.13 -4.05
N PRO A 253 -18.79 13.00 -4.83
CA PRO A 253 -18.63 13.07 -6.29
C PRO A 253 -17.21 13.48 -6.75
N GLU A 254 -16.44 14.11 -5.87
CA GLU A 254 -15.06 14.53 -6.11
C GLU A 254 -14.04 13.38 -5.92
N VAL A 255 -14.49 12.20 -5.46
CA VAL A 255 -13.67 11.00 -5.32
C VAL A 255 -14.13 9.95 -6.33
N LEU A 256 -13.53 9.95 -7.53
CA LEU A 256 -13.80 8.94 -8.55
C LEU A 256 -13.36 7.56 -8.06
N LEU A 257 -14.25 6.57 -8.11
CA LEU A 257 -13.97 5.19 -7.75
C LEU A 257 -14.09 4.30 -9.00
N ILE A 258 -12.99 3.66 -9.38
CA ILE A 258 -12.98 2.63 -10.42
C ILE A 258 -12.47 1.34 -9.80
N SER A 259 -13.28 0.28 -9.79
CA SER A 259 -12.86 -1.05 -9.35
C SER A 259 -13.11 -2.08 -10.43
N THR A 260 -12.06 -2.81 -10.80
CA THR A 260 -12.15 -3.97 -11.70
C THR A 260 -11.86 -5.21 -10.87
N HIS A 261 -12.85 -6.06 -10.62
CA HIS A 261 -12.75 -7.16 -9.66
C HIS A 261 -13.44 -8.41 -10.20
N GLU A 262 -13.09 -9.59 -9.70
CA GLU A 262 -13.72 -10.84 -10.15
C GLU A 262 -15.20 -10.89 -9.73
N GLU A 263 -16.07 -11.23 -10.68
CA GLU A 263 -17.50 -11.34 -10.44
C GLU A 263 -17.84 -12.44 -9.42
N GLY A 264 -18.77 -12.14 -8.51
CA GLY A 264 -19.22 -13.10 -7.49
C GLY A 264 -18.17 -13.49 -6.45
N ARG A 265 -16.95 -12.94 -6.55
CA ARG A 265 -15.90 -13.09 -5.55
C ARG A 265 -16.29 -12.36 -4.26
N TRP A 266 -15.81 -12.85 -3.12
CA TRP A 266 -15.92 -12.09 -1.86
C TRP A 266 -15.37 -10.66 -2.08
N PRO A 267 -15.97 -9.58 -1.56
CA PRO A 267 -17.06 -9.49 -0.57
C PRO A 267 -18.48 -9.66 -1.12
N ARG A 268 -18.65 -9.95 -2.42
CA ARG A 268 -19.95 -10.08 -3.12
C ARG A 268 -20.75 -8.77 -3.19
N THR A 269 -20.03 -7.66 -3.30
CA THR A 269 -20.53 -6.31 -3.63
C THR A 269 -19.86 -5.86 -4.95
N GLY A 270 -20.00 -4.58 -5.32
CA GLY A 270 -19.41 -4.06 -6.56
C GLY A 270 -20.29 -4.36 -7.79
N ALA A 271 -21.61 -4.22 -7.64
CA ALA A 271 -22.52 -4.47 -8.75
C ALA A 271 -22.30 -3.46 -9.89
N LEU A 272 -22.47 -3.91 -11.13
CA LEU A 272 -22.25 -3.10 -12.35
C LEU A 272 -23.13 -1.83 -12.39
N ASP A 273 -24.30 -1.89 -11.76
CA ASP A 273 -25.28 -0.81 -11.68
C ASP A 273 -25.11 0.10 -10.46
N ASP A 274 -24.15 -0.18 -9.56
CA ASP A 274 -23.81 0.76 -8.49
C ASP A 274 -23.11 1.98 -9.08
N ARG A 275 -23.71 3.15 -8.86
CA ARG A 275 -23.22 4.42 -9.41
C ARG A 275 -22.75 5.39 -8.34
N GLY A 276 -22.95 5.10 -7.05
CA GLY A 276 -22.80 6.11 -5.99
C GLY A 276 -23.46 7.44 -6.36
N ALA A 277 -22.76 8.55 -6.23
CA ALA A 277 -23.18 9.88 -6.69
C ALA A 277 -22.90 10.15 -8.19
N GLY A 278 -22.71 9.11 -9.01
CA GLY A 278 -22.38 9.18 -10.44
C GLY A 278 -20.90 8.97 -10.78
N GLN A 279 -20.05 8.80 -9.78
CA GLN A 279 -18.60 8.68 -9.86
C GLN A 279 -18.08 7.27 -9.55
N VAL A 280 -18.95 6.31 -9.28
CA VAL A 280 -18.58 4.90 -9.05
C VAL A 280 -18.70 4.11 -10.35
N TYR A 281 -17.63 3.37 -10.67
CA TYR A 281 -17.51 2.50 -11.83
C TYR A 281 -17.00 1.13 -11.37
N ASN A 282 -17.94 0.23 -11.11
CA ASN A 282 -17.65 -1.15 -10.77
C ASN A 282 -17.74 -2.01 -12.03
N LEU A 283 -16.63 -2.67 -12.39
CA LEU A 283 -16.59 -3.62 -13.49
C LEU A 283 -16.30 -5.02 -12.93
N PRO A 284 -17.34 -5.83 -12.67
CA PRO A 284 -17.19 -7.26 -12.44
C PRO A 284 -16.54 -7.91 -13.66
N LEU A 285 -15.54 -8.75 -13.42
CA LEU A 285 -14.73 -9.42 -14.42
C LEU A 285 -14.99 -10.93 -14.37
N PRO A 286 -15.30 -11.57 -15.50
CA PRO A 286 -15.47 -13.01 -15.55
C PRO A 286 -14.12 -13.72 -15.34
N ARG A 287 -14.23 -14.97 -14.88
CA ARG A 287 -13.10 -15.91 -14.76
C ARG A 287 -12.23 -15.94 -16.02
N GLY A 288 -10.93 -16.04 -15.83
CA GLY A 288 -9.93 -16.16 -16.90
C GLY A 288 -9.81 -14.91 -17.74
N LEU A 289 -10.06 -13.72 -17.17
CA LEU A 289 -9.80 -12.45 -17.84
C LEU A 289 -8.35 -12.41 -18.36
N SER A 290 -8.21 -12.16 -19.65
CA SER A 290 -6.93 -12.11 -20.35
C SER A 290 -6.31 -10.71 -20.34
N ASP A 291 -5.02 -10.63 -20.66
CA ASP A 291 -4.31 -9.35 -20.82
C ASP A 291 -4.92 -8.49 -21.94
N SER A 292 -5.41 -9.12 -23.01
CA SER A 292 -6.10 -8.43 -24.12
C SER A 292 -7.39 -7.75 -23.65
N GLU A 293 -8.16 -8.42 -22.78
CA GLU A 293 -9.39 -7.86 -22.22
C GLU A 293 -9.07 -6.76 -21.21
N MET A 294 -8.05 -6.94 -20.38
CA MET A 294 -7.63 -5.89 -19.45
C MET A 294 -7.07 -4.66 -20.18
N ALA A 295 -6.40 -4.85 -21.32
CA ALA A 295 -6.01 -3.74 -22.19
C ALA A 295 -7.23 -2.98 -22.74
N LEU A 296 -8.30 -3.68 -23.13
CA LEU A 296 -9.55 -3.02 -23.50
C LEU A 296 -10.15 -2.24 -22.32
N VAL A 297 -10.21 -2.82 -21.13
CA VAL A 297 -10.70 -2.17 -19.91
C VAL A 297 -9.89 -0.90 -19.60
N ARG A 298 -8.56 -0.99 -19.71
CA ARG A 298 -7.67 0.17 -19.58
C ARG A 298 -8.05 1.25 -20.59
N ASP A 299 -8.08 0.90 -21.87
CA ASP A 299 -8.17 1.88 -22.96
C ASP A 299 -9.58 2.47 -23.13
N GLN A 300 -10.64 1.71 -22.83
CA GLN A 300 -12.02 2.12 -23.07
C GLN A 300 -12.80 2.50 -21.80
N LEU A 301 -12.36 2.08 -20.61
CA LEU A 301 -13.00 2.45 -19.35
C LEU A 301 -12.09 3.32 -18.48
N ILE A 302 -10.95 2.79 -18.03
CA ILE A 302 -10.12 3.44 -17.01
C ILE A 302 -9.60 4.80 -17.50
N LEU A 303 -8.88 4.82 -18.63
CA LEU A 303 -8.24 6.05 -19.11
C LEU A 303 -9.27 7.14 -19.50
N PRO A 304 -10.34 6.85 -20.24
CA PRO A 304 -11.33 7.87 -20.58
C PRO A 304 -12.04 8.46 -19.35
N VAL A 305 -12.40 7.62 -18.37
CA VAL A 305 -13.08 8.06 -17.14
C VAL A 305 -12.15 8.92 -16.28
N VAL A 306 -10.89 8.51 -16.10
CA VAL A 306 -9.89 9.29 -15.35
C VAL A 306 -9.62 10.63 -16.05
N ALA A 307 -9.47 10.63 -17.38
CA ALA A 307 -9.26 11.84 -18.16
C ALA A 307 -10.41 12.85 -18.00
N ARG A 308 -11.67 12.39 -18.04
CA ARG A 308 -12.86 13.23 -17.83
C ARG A 308 -12.92 13.80 -16.41
N HIS A 309 -12.56 13.00 -15.41
CA HIS A 309 -12.57 13.45 -14.01
C HIS A 309 -11.50 14.50 -13.70
N ARG A 310 -10.38 14.52 -14.45
CA ARG A 310 -9.25 15.47 -14.26
C ARG A 310 -8.74 15.51 -12.81
N PRO A 311 -8.32 14.37 -12.24
CA PRO A 311 -7.91 14.28 -10.84
C PRO A 311 -6.69 15.16 -10.52
N ASP A 312 -6.68 15.72 -9.32
CA ASP A 312 -5.51 16.35 -8.71
C ASP A 312 -4.57 15.30 -8.08
N ALA A 313 -5.08 14.10 -7.83
CA ALA A 313 -4.32 12.94 -7.37
C ALA A 313 -4.93 11.63 -7.85
N ILE A 314 -4.06 10.67 -8.17
CA ILE A 314 -4.42 9.27 -8.41
C ILE A 314 -3.88 8.42 -7.27
N VAL A 315 -4.75 7.58 -6.71
CA VAL A 315 -4.39 6.47 -5.81
C VAL A 315 -4.67 5.19 -6.57
N LEU A 316 -3.63 4.48 -6.98
CA LEU A 316 -3.72 3.20 -7.67
C LEU A 316 -3.45 2.07 -6.69
N GLN A 317 -4.45 1.23 -6.43
CA GLN A 317 -4.29 -0.03 -5.71
C GLN A 317 -3.86 -1.10 -6.73
N CYS A 318 -2.73 -1.76 -6.50
CA CYS A 318 -2.16 -2.78 -7.38
C CYS A 318 -2.10 -4.14 -6.66
N GLY A 319 -3.25 -4.65 -6.23
CA GLY A 319 -3.41 -5.99 -5.70
C GLY A 319 -2.87 -7.03 -6.67
N ALA A 320 -2.02 -7.93 -6.18
CA ALA A 320 -1.37 -8.93 -7.03
C ALA A 320 -2.19 -10.21 -7.16
N ASP A 321 -3.39 -10.26 -6.58
CA ASP A 321 -4.26 -11.43 -6.61
C ASP A 321 -5.12 -11.56 -7.87
N ALA A 322 -5.11 -10.56 -8.76
CA ALA A 322 -5.69 -10.66 -10.09
C ALA A 322 -4.79 -11.42 -11.10
N VAL A 323 -3.56 -11.76 -10.71
CA VAL A 323 -2.63 -12.54 -11.53
C VAL A 323 -2.95 -14.03 -11.45
N GLU A 324 -2.87 -14.75 -12.58
CA GLU A 324 -3.23 -16.18 -12.72
C GLU A 324 -2.66 -17.09 -11.62
N GLU A 325 -1.42 -16.86 -11.22
CA GLU A 325 -0.71 -17.66 -10.22
C GLU A 325 -1.23 -17.50 -8.78
N ASP A 326 -2.11 -16.53 -8.53
CA ASP A 326 -2.63 -16.26 -7.21
C ASP A 326 -3.79 -17.20 -6.82
N PRO A 327 -3.76 -17.81 -5.63
CA PRO A 327 -4.79 -18.77 -5.23
C PRO A 327 -6.15 -18.14 -4.83
N GLN A 328 -6.26 -16.82 -4.66
CA GLN A 328 -7.48 -16.18 -4.14
C GLN A 328 -8.45 -15.69 -5.21
N SER A 329 -8.03 -15.60 -6.47
CA SER A 329 -8.91 -15.27 -7.60
C SER A 329 -8.94 -16.37 -8.65
N ARG A 330 -9.70 -16.16 -9.72
CA ARG A 330 -9.63 -16.94 -10.96
C ARG A 330 -9.45 -16.03 -12.18
N LEU A 331 -8.88 -14.84 -11.98
CA LEU A 331 -8.47 -13.97 -13.09
C LEU A 331 -7.17 -14.50 -13.70
N GLY A 332 -6.93 -14.21 -14.98
CA GLY A 332 -5.81 -14.77 -15.73
C GLY A 332 -4.82 -13.74 -16.24
N LEU A 333 -4.62 -12.66 -15.49
CA LEU A 333 -3.75 -11.57 -15.90
C LEU A 333 -2.29 -11.93 -15.69
N SER A 334 -1.40 -11.44 -16.56
CA SER A 334 0.03 -11.34 -16.28
C SER A 334 0.34 -10.12 -15.41
N ASN A 335 1.47 -10.11 -14.72
CA ASN A 335 1.95 -8.88 -14.07
C ASN A 335 2.20 -7.73 -15.07
N GLY A 336 2.46 -8.05 -16.34
CA GLY A 336 2.59 -7.08 -17.43
C GLY A 336 1.32 -6.26 -17.69
N ALA A 337 0.14 -6.83 -17.47
CA ALA A 337 -1.14 -6.12 -17.59
C ALA A 337 -1.28 -5.02 -16.52
N HIS A 338 -0.88 -5.30 -15.27
CA HIS A 338 -0.87 -4.31 -14.19
C HIS A 338 0.10 -3.17 -14.50
N TRP A 339 1.32 -3.51 -14.95
CA TRP A 339 2.33 -2.52 -15.32
C TRP A 339 1.90 -1.63 -16.49
N ALA A 340 1.12 -2.16 -17.43
CA ALA A 340 0.58 -1.37 -18.53
C ALA A 340 -0.44 -0.34 -18.06
N ILE A 341 -1.30 -0.68 -17.08
CA ILE A 341 -2.23 0.29 -16.47
C ILE A 341 -1.45 1.36 -15.70
N LEU A 342 -0.48 0.95 -14.89
CA LEU A 342 0.37 1.88 -14.14
C LEU A 342 1.08 2.89 -15.07
N ARG A 343 1.69 2.41 -16.16
CA ARG A 343 2.34 3.27 -17.17
C ARG A 343 1.38 4.30 -17.75
N SER A 344 0.16 3.88 -18.10
CA SER A 344 -0.82 4.79 -18.69
C SER A 344 -1.35 5.84 -17.71
N LEU A 345 -1.35 5.55 -16.40
CA LEU A 345 -1.83 6.47 -15.37
C LEU A 345 -0.76 7.47 -14.85
N GLN A 346 0.54 7.18 -15.02
CA GLN A 346 1.64 7.95 -14.41
C GLN A 346 1.58 9.47 -14.64
N ASN A 347 1.06 9.91 -15.79
CA ASN A 347 1.03 11.32 -16.18
C ASN A 347 -0.38 11.91 -16.22
N MET A 348 -1.39 11.21 -15.68
CA MET A 348 -2.79 11.66 -15.70
C MET A 348 -3.17 12.53 -14.50
N ALA A 349 -2.28 12.66 -13.51
CA ALA A 349 -2.44 13.55 -12.36
C ALA A 349 -1.06 14.03 -11.88
N PRO A 350 -0.98 15.20 -11.22
CA PRO A 350 0.29 15.70 -10.66
C PRO A 350 0.75 14.89 -9.45
N ARG A 351 -0.13 14.10 -8.81
CA ARG A 351 0.16 13.27 -7.63
C ARG A 351 -0.22 11.83 -7.92
N LEU A 352 0.71 10.90 -7.75
CA LEU A 352 0.45 9.47 -7.87
C LEU A 352 0.92 8.73 -6.62
N LEU A 353 -0.01 8.01 -5.98
CA LEU A 353 0.27 7.04 -4.95
C LEU A 353 -0.07 5.64 -5.47
N VAL A 354 0.93 4.77 -5.55
CA VAL A 354 0.76 3.36 -5.88
C VAL A 354 0.82 2.55 -4.59
N LEU A 355 -0.23 1.78 -4.32
CA LEU A 355 -0.34 0.91 -3.16
C LEU A 355 -0.17 -0.56 -3.56
N GLY A 356 0.04 -1.41 -2.56
CA GLY A 356 -0.08 -2.85 -2.71
C GLY A 356 -1.55 -3.27 -2.83
N GLY A 357 -1.98 -4.17 -1.94
CA GLY A 357 -3.33 -4.76 -1.99
C GLY A 357 -3.36 -6.20 -1.52
N GLY A 358 -4.21 -7.02 -2.13
CA GLY A 358 -4.21 -8.47 -2.10
C GLY A 358 -2.98 -9.09 -2.79
N GLY A 359 -2.83 -10.40 -2.66
CA GLY A 359 -1.74 -11.18 -3.23
C GLY A 359 -1.12 -12.16 -2.23
N TYR A 360 -1.18 -13.44 -2.58
CA TYR A 360 -1.09 -14.59 -1.69
C TYR A 360 -0.15 -15.68 -2.25
N ASN A 361 0.38 -15.49 -3.46
CA ASN A 361 1.56 -16.16 -3.96
C ASN A 361 2.82 -15.29 -3.72
N PRO A 362 3.81 -15.74 -2.93
CA PRO A 362 4.95 -14.90 -2.53
C PRO A 362 5.86 -14.51 -3.69
N TRP A 363 5.96 -15.33 -4.73
CA TRP A 363 6.75 -15.01 -5.91
C TRP A 363 6.06 -13.97 -6.78
N THR A 364 4.76 -14.16 -7.03
CA THR A 364 3.96 -13.23 -7.85
C THR A 364 3.90 -11.85 -7.22
N VAL A 365 3.60 -11.75 -5.92
CA VAL A 365 3.57 -10.47 -5.19
C VAL A 365 4.93 -9.77 -5.26
N GLY A 366 6.01 -10.49 -4.96
CA GLY A 366 7.36 -9.95 -4.98
C GLY A 366 7.73 -9.37 -6.34
N ARG A 367 7.49 -10.15 -7.41
CA ARG A 367 7.82 -9.77 -8.78
C ARG A 367 6.96 -8.60 -9.29
N LEU A 368 5.64 -8.67 -9.11
CA LEU A 368 4.72 -7.64 -9.60
C LEU A 368 5.01 -6.28 -8.95
N TRP A 369 5.15 -6.24 -7.62
CA TRP A 369 5.38 -4.99 -6.90
C TRP A 369 6.80 -4.45 -7.07
N ALA A 370 7.82 -5.30 -7.27
CA ALA A 370 9.15 -4.83 -7.67
C ALA A 370 9.14 -4.27 -9.11
N GLY A 371 8.36 -4.86 -10.01
CA GLY A 371 8.13 -4.33 -11.34
C GLY A 371 7.36 -3.00 -11.35
N ASN A 372 6.42 -2.78 -10.43
CA ASN A 372 5.80 -1.46 -10.24
C ASN A 372 6.88 -0.40 -9.96
N TRP A 373 7.84 -0.71 -9.09
CA TRP A 373 8.96 0.18 -8.81
C TRP A 373 9.83 0.46 -10.05
N ALA A 374 10.09 -0.56 -10.86
CA ALA A 374 10.81 -0.40 -12.12
C ALA A 374 10.09 0.55 -13.08
N VAL A 375 8.78 0.33 -13.28
CA VAL A 375 7.92 1.18 -14.13
C VAL A 375 7.93 2.62 -13.66
N LEU A 376 7.78 2.85 -12.34
CA LEU A 376 7.74 4.20 -11.79
C LEU A 376 9.02 4.99 -12.02
N ASN A 377 10.17 4.31 -12.09
CA ASN A 377 11.47 4.92 -12.29
C ASN A 377 11.99 4.85 -13.74
N GLY A 378 11.27 4.16 -14.63
CA GLY A 378 11.74 3.89 -15.99
C GLY A 378 12.96 2.96 -16.05
N TYR A 379 13.13 2.06 -15.08
CA TYR A 379 14.18 1.05 -15.14
C TYR A 379 13.84 -0.01 -16.20
N GLU A 380 14.86 -0.44 -16.95
CA GLU A 380 14.77 -1.62 -17.80
C GLU A 380 14.68 -2.88 -16.93
N ILE A 381 13.68 -3.72 -17.19
CA ILE A 381 13.52 -5.01 -16.53
C ILE A 381 14.24 -6.05 -17.40
N PRO A 382 15.33 -6.68 -16.92
CA PRO A 382 16.07 -7.64 -17.72
C PRO A 382 15.28 -8.94 -17.92
N ASP A 383 15.47 -9.58 -19.07
CA ASP A 383 14.86 -10.89 -19.38
C ASP A 383 15.28 -11.97 -18.36
N VAL A 384 16.53 -11.90 -17.91
CA VAL A 384 17.09 -12.76 -16.86
C VAL A 384 17.55 -11.91 -15.68
N LEU A 385 16.99 -12.20 -14.51
CA LEU A 385 17.31 -11.49 -13.27
C LEU A 385 18.77 -11.70 -12.86
N PRO A 386 19.44 -10.68 -12.29
CA PRO A 386 20.76 -10.84 -11.66
C PRO A 386 20.76 -11.92 -10.57
N LYS A 387 21.91 -12.57 -10.35
CA LYS A 387 22.03 -13.66 -9.36
C LYS A 387 21.59 -13.27 -7.95
N ALA A 388 21.82 -12.03 -7.53
CA ALA A 388 21.34 -11.52 -6.25
C ALA A 388 19.80 -11.53 -6.15
N ALA A 389 19.11 -11.10 -7.20
CA ALA A 389 17.65 -11.12 -7.28
C ALA A 389 17.10 -12.56 -7.35
N GLN A 390 17.74 -13.44 -8.13
CA GLN A 390 17.41 -14.86 -8.15
C GLN A 390 17.55 -15.50 -6.76
N ALA A 391 18.56 -15.09 -5.97
CA ALA A 391 18.75 -15.58 -4.61
C ALA A 391 17.61 -15.16 -3.66
N VAL A 392 17.12 -13.92 -3.78
CA VAL A 392 15.95 -13.45 -3.01
C VAL A 392 14.72 -14.32 -3.32
N LEU A 393 14.41 -14.52 -4.59
CA LEU A 393 13.25 -15.32 -5.02
C LEU A 393 13.43 -16.82 -4.69
N GLY A 394 14.65 -17.35 -4.83
CA GLY A 394 14.99 -18.74 -4.53
C GLY A 394 15.00 -19.07 -3.04
N ALA A 395 15.11 -18.07 -2.17
CA ALA A 395 15.00 -18.23 -0.72
C ALA A 395 13.54 -18.31 -0.22
N LEU A 396 12.57 -17.90 -1.04
CA LEU A 396 11.16 -17.95 -0.66
C LEU A 396 10.68 -19.39 -0.45
N ARG A 397 9.78 -19.56 0.53
CA ARG A 397 9.15 -20.84 0.85
C ARG A 397 7.66 -20.62 0.97
N TRP A 398 6.88 -21.52 0.37
CA TRP A 398 5.43 -21.53 0.47
C TRP A 398 4.94 -22.95 0.72
N GLN A 399 3.99 -23.08 1.64
CA GLN A 399 3.35 -24.35 2.00
C GLN A 399 1.85 -24.10 2.06
N ARG A 400 1.02 -25.07 1.68
CA ARG A 400 -0.43 -24.97 1.89
C ARG A 400 -0.75 -25.09 3.38
N PRO A 401 -1.78 -24.39 3.90
CA PRO A 401 -2.18 -24.57 5.29
C PRO A 401 -2.45 -26.06 5.58
N GLY A 402 -1.83 -26.60 6.63
CA GLY A 402 -2.02 -28.00 7.03
C GLY A 402 -1.32 -29.05 6.15
N SER A 403 -0.51 -28.63 5.17
CA SER A 403 0.30 -29.55 4.38
C SER A 403 1.78 -29.42 4.75
N PRO A 404 2.49 -30.54 5.00
CA PRO A 404 3.94 -30.50 5.19
C PRO A 404 4.69 -30.23 3.86
N ARG A 405 4.00 -30.33 2.71
CA ARG A 405 4.61 -30.20 1.38
C ARG A 405 4.80 -28.73 1.01
N GLN A 406 6.02 -28.39 0.60
CA GLN A 406 6.33 -27.09 0.00
C GLN A 406 5.82 -27.06 -1.45
N ILE A 407 5.28 -25.92 -1.85
CA ILE A 407 4.97 -25.60 -3.24
C ILE A 407 6.29 -25.22 -3.90
N ALA A 408 6.68 -25.99 -4.91
CA ALA A 408 7.84 -25.66 -5.73
C ALA A 408 7.50 -24.48 -6.65
N PRO A 409 8.37 -23.46 -6.76
CA PRO A 409 8.19 -22.40 -7.74
C PRO A 409 8.43 -22.93 -9.15
N GLU A 410 7.78 -22.32 -10.13
CA GLU A 410 8.18 -22.49 -11.51
C GLU A 410 9.56 -21.86 -11.75
N ALA A 411 10.37 -22.44 -12.64
CA ALA A 411 11.73 -21.98 -12.89
C ALA A 411 11.78 -20.49 -13.33
N HIS A 412 10.78 -20.07 -14.11
CA HIS A 412 10.69 -18.70 -14.58
C HIS A 412 10.38 -17.71 -13.43
N TRP A 413 9.66 -18.12 -12.38
CA TRP A 413 9.39 -17.25 -11.21
C TRP A 413 10.65 -16.87 -10.43
N ILE A 414 11.76 -17.59 -10.63
CA ILE A 414 13.06 -17.27 -10.00
C ILE A 414 13.94 -16.46 -10.94
N THR A 415 13.76 -16.62 -12.25
CA THR A 415 14.70 -16.14 -13.26
C THR A 415 14.20 -14.93 -14.04
N SER A 416 12.89 -14.65 -14.08
CA SER A 416 12.30 -13.47 -14.73
C SER A 416 11.44 -12.66 -13.75
N MET A 417 11.39 -11.34 -13.95
CA MET A 417 10.41 -10.48 -13.27
C MET A 417 9.05 -10.60 -13.97
N ALA A 418 9.04 -10.49 -15.30
CA ALA A 418 7.83 -10.47 -16.11
C ALA A 418 7.27 -11.88 -16.30
N ASP A 419 5.95 -11.99 -16.22
CA ASP A 419 5.22 -13.17 -16.71
C ASP A 419 5.06 -13.07 -18.23
N ALA A 420 4.92 -14.20 -18.92
CA ALA A 420 4.58 -14.20 -20.34
C ALA A 420 3.20 -13.56 -20.56
N PRO A 421 3.00 -12.74 -21.62
CA PRO A 421 1.70 -12.17 -21.93
C PRO A 421 0.63 -13.24 -22.14
N ARG A 422 -0.57 -12.99 -21.61
CA ARG A 422 -1.73 -13.89 -21.67
C ARG A 422 -2.80 -13.29 -22.57
N THR A 423 -2.51 -13.24 -23.87
CA THR A 423 -3.41 -12.64 -24.87
C THR A 423 -4.50 -13.62 -25.29
N GLY A 424 -5.70 -13.10 -25.56
CA GLY A 424 -6.82 -13.89 -26.03
C GLY A 424 -7.88 -13.05 -26.76
N PRO A 425 -8.96 -13.69 -27.25
CA PRO A 425 -10.10 -12.98 -27.80
C PRO A 425 -10.79 -12.13 -26.72
N ILE A 426 -11.33 -10.99 -27.12
CA ILE A 426 -12.09 -10.11 -26.22
C ILE A 426 -13.54 -10.60 -26.20
N ARG A 427 -14.04 -11.03 -25.03
CA ARG A 427 -15.44 -11.43 -24.88
C ARG A 427 -16.39 -10.25 -25.11
N ALA A 428 -17.49 -10.50 -25.83
CA ALA A 428 -18.54 -9.50 -26.08
C ALA A 428 -19.12 -8.96 -24.77
N GLU A 429 -19.20 -9.80 -23.74
CA GLU A 429 -19.64 -9.43 -22.40
C GLU A 429 -18.82 -8.29 -21.77
N ILE A 430 -17.49 -8.26 -21.96
CA ILE A 430 -16.65 -7.17 -21.43
C ILE A 430 -17.01 -5.84 -22.10
N ARG A 431 -17.20 -5.86 -23.43
CA ARG A 431 -17.60 -4.67 -24.20
C ARG A 431 -18.96 -4.15 -23.73
N ALA A 432 -19.94 -5.04 -23.63
CA ALA A 432 -21.29 -4.69 -23.17
C ALA A 432 -21.32 -4.11 -21.75
N ARG A 433 -20.50 -4.65 -20.83
CA ARG A 433 -20.35 -4.11 -19.47
C ARG A 433 -19.72 -2.70 -19.48
N ILE A 434 -18.68 -2.47 -20.29
CA ILE A 434 -18.08 -1.14 -20.45
C ILE A 434 -19.09 -0.15 -21.03
N GLU A 435 -19.82 -0.54 -22.08
CA GLU A 435 -20.87 0.28 -22.68
C GLU A 435 -21.95 0.65 -21.65
N THR A 436 -22.39 -0.31 -20.82
CA THR A 436 -23.38 -0.10 -19.76
C THR A 436 -22.89 0.89 -18.69
N LEU A 437 -21.61 0.82 -18.33
CA LEU A 437 -21.01 1.74 -17.36
C LEU A 437 -20.93 3.17 -17.89
N LEU A 438 -20.61 3.33 -19.18
CA LEU A 438 -20.48 4.63 -19.83
C LEU A 438 -21.84 5.24 -20.23
N ALA A 439 -22.84 4.40 -20.51
CA ALA A 439 -24.16 4.84 -20.92
C ALA A 439 -24.80 5.78 -19.89
N GLY A 440 -25.32 6.91 -20.37
CA GLY A 440 -26.04 7.90 -19.58
C GLY A 440 -25.17 8.72 -18.62
N ARG A 441 -23.84 8.70 -18.78
CA ARG A 441 -22.88 9.48 -17.96
C ARG A 441 -22.23 10.65 -18.70
N ASP A 442 -22.81 11.05 -19.83
CA ASP A 442 -22.41 12.22 -20.60
C ASP A 442 -23.12 13.46 -20.01
N GLY A 443 -22.51 14.04 -18.99
CA GLY A 443 -22.90 15.29 -18.35
C GLY A 443 -21.67 16.10 -17.94
#